data_AF-A0A6J4M5Y9-F1
#
_entry.id   AF-A0A6J4M5Y9-F1
#
_cell.length_a   1.000
_cell.length_b   1.000
_cell.length_c   1.000
_cell.angle_alpha   90.00
_cell.angle_beta   90.00
_cell.angle_gamma   90.00
#
_symmetry.space_group_name_H-M   'P 1'
#
loop_
_entity.id
_entity.type
_entity.pdbx_description
1 polymer ?
#
loop_
_entity_poly.entity_id
_entity_poly.type
_entity_poly.pdbx_seq_one_letter_code
_entity_poly.pdbx_strand_id
1 'polypeptide(L)'
;MGGWERPGMDATKRCCTCHELRPLTEFSRRAAAADGLQSRCRSCARKWYAANQQQHRANVRRRTVATRAEYKRRIGEHLRAHPCVDCGESDIRVLDFDHDVGTDKRSDVAALVAACGRWSDIEAEIAKCSVRCANCHRRVTSERAQDWRHHLAASLRQEASALAGQRLAAVLGPPV
;
A
#
# COMPACT_ATOMS: atom_id res chain seq x y z
N MET A 1 30.32 -36.98 -22.26
CA MET A 1 29.85 -36.28 -23.47
C MET A 1 28.35 -36.52 -23.63
N GLY A 2 27.51 -35.78 -22.89
CA GLY A 2 26.04 -35.89 -22.98
C GLY A 2 25.50 -34.76 -23.83
N GLY A 3 25.15 -35.07 -25.09
CA GLY A 3 24.61 -34.11 -26.05
C GLY A 3 23.25 -33.57 -25.61
N TRP A 4 23.13 -32.24 -25.57
CA TRP A 4 21.84 -31.57 -25.46
C TRP A 4 21.25 -31.47 -26.87
N GLU A 5 20.52 -32.50 -27.31
CA GLU A 5 19.72 -32.40 -28.52
C GLU A 5 18.66 -31.31 -28.33
N ARG A 6 18.79 -30.24 -29.12
CA ARG A 6 17.82 -29.14 -29.17
C ARG A 6 16.54 -29.69 -29.82
N PRO A 7 15.37 -29.68 -29.15
CA PRO A 7 14.12 -30.08 -29.80
C PRO A 7 13.89 -29.23 -31.05
N GLY A 8 13.62 -29.91 -32.17
CA GLY A 8 13.66 -29.37 -33.53
C GLY A 8 12.88 -28.06 -33.71
N MET A 9 13.51 -27.14 -34.44
CA MET A 9 13.00 -25.80 -34.79
C MET A 9 11.72 -25.84 -35.66
N ASP A 10 11.28 -27.05 -36.06
CA ASP A 10 10.16 -27.34 -36.97
C ASP A 10 8.93 -27.96 -36.29
N ALA A 11 8.92 -28.08 -34.96
CA ALA A 11 7.75 -28.58 -34.25
C ALA A 11 6.54 -27.66 -34.51
N THR A 12 5.40 -28.26 -34.88
CA THR A 12 4.15 -27.53 -35.16
C THR A 12 3.03 -27.99 -34.25
N LYS A 13 2.07 -27.08 -34.01
CA LYS A 13 0.86 -27.34 -33.23
C LYS A 13 -0.34 -26.76 -33.96
N ARG A 14 -1.48 -27.45 -33.86
CA ARG A 14 -2.75 -26.98 -34.42
C ARG A 14 -3.38 -25.92 -33.52
N CYS A 15 -3.67 -24.75 -34.07
CA CYS A 15 -4.41 -23.70 -33.37
C CYS A 15 -5.88 -24.11 -33.17
N CYS A 16 -6.43 -23.96 -31.96
CA CYS A 16 -7.83 -24.29 -31.69
C CYS A 16 -8.85 -23.23 -32.19
N THR A 17 -8.40 -22.15 -32.83
CA THR A 17 -9.26 -21.07 -33.35
C THR A 17 -9.25 -20.99 -34.87
N CYS A 18 -8.08 -20.84 -35.50
CA CYS A 18 -7.99 -20.85 -36.96
C CYS A 18 -7.76 -22.24 -37.56
N HIS A 19 -7.54 -23.27 -36.72
CA HIS A 19 -7.39 -24.66 -37.14
C HIS A 19 -6.17 -24.99 -38.01
N GLU A 20 -5.30 -24.02 -38.27
CA GLU A 20 -4.04 -24.18 -39.00
C GLU A 20 -2.93 -24.77 -38.11
N LEU A 21 -2.04 -25.53 -38.74
CA LEU A 21 -0.76 -25.93 -38.16
C LEU A 21 0.20 -24.73 -38.20
N ARG A 22 0.71 -24.34 -37.04
CA ARG A 22 1.67 -23.23 -36.91
C ARG A 22 2.90 -23.72 -36.13
N PRO A 23 4.10 -23.16 -36.38
CA PRO A 23 5.27 -23.47 -35.58
C PRO A 23 5.01 -23.22 -34.09
N LEU A 24 5.63 -24.00 -33.19
CA LEU A 24 5.50 -23.79 -31.74
C LEU A 24 5.89 -22.37 -31.30
N THR A 25 6.79 -21.73 -32.05
CA THR A 25 7.20 -20.33 -31.84
C THR A 25 6.04 -19.35 -32.00
N GLU A 26 4.98 -19.67 -32.75
CA GLU A 26 3.78 -18.86 -32.93
C GLU A 26 2.76 -18.98 -31.79
N PHE A 27 3.09 -19.74 -30.75
CA PHE A 27 2.27 -19.87 -29.54
C PHE A 27 2.94 -19.17 -28.37
N SER A 28 2.14 -18.51 -27.53
CA SER A 28 2.65 -17.91 -26.29
C SER A 28 2.77 -18.97 -25.21
N ARG A 29 3.74 -18.82 -24.30
CA ARG A 29 3.93 -19.76 -23.19
C ARG A 29 2.72 -19.74 -22.25
N ARG A 30 2.37 -20.91 -21.73
CA ARG A 30 1.39 -21.13 -20.67
C ARG A 30 1.86 -22.29 -19.81
N ALA A 31 2.47 -21.99 -18.67
CA ALA A 31 3.07 -22.99 -17.78
C ALA A 31 2.08 -24.09 -17.33
N ALA A 32 0.78 -23.76 -17.24
CA ALA A 32 -0.27 -24.72 -16.86
C ALA A 32 -0.72 -25.65 -18.00
N ALA A 33 -0.23 -25.49 -19.23
CA ALA A 33 -0.56 -26.40 -20.33
C ALA A 33 0.42 -27.57 -20.35
N ALA A 34 -0.05 -28.76 -20.77
CA ALA A 34 0.76 -29.98 -20.82
C ALA A 34 2.04 -29.82 -21.67
N ASP A 35 1.96 -29.03 -22.74
CA ASP A 35 3.08 -28.72 -23.64
C ASP A 35 3.72 -27.34 -23.35
N GLY A 36 3.32 -26.68 -22.27
CA GLY A 36 3.81 -25.35 -21.91
C GLY A 36 3.37 -24.22 -22.85
N LEU A 37 2.46 -24.46 -23.79
CA LEU A 37 2.03 -23.50 -24.82
C LEU A 37 0.52 -23.28 -24.83
N GLN A 38 0.10 -22.08 -25.24
CA GLN A 38 -1.32 -21.81 -25.46
C GLN A 38 -1.89 -22.71 -26.57
N SER A 39 -3.21 -22.97 -26.53
CA SER A 39 -3.92 -23.71 -27.58
C SER A 39 -4.21 -22.86 -28.83
N ARG A 40 -4.10 -21.53 -28.71
CA ARG A 40 -4.32 -20.56 -29.79
C ARG A 40 -3.01 -19.92 -30.21
N CYS A 41 -2.82 -19.71 -31.51
CA CYS A 41 -1.66 -18.98 -32.03
C CYS A 41 -1.74 -17.48 -31.67
N ARG A 42 -0.61 -16.78 -31.74
CA ARG A 42 -0.47 -15.36 -31.37
C ARG A 42 -1.39 -14.44 -32.15
N SER A 43 -1.60 -14.68 -33.44
CA SER A 43 -2.49 -13.87 -34.27
C SER A 43 -3.95 -13.98 -33.81
N CYS A 44 -4.44 -15.20 -33.57
CA CYS A 44 -5.77 -15.44 -33.01
C CYS A 44 -5.91 -14.87 -31.59
N ALA A 45 -4.88 -15.01 -30.75
CA ALA A 45 -4.87 -14.44 -29.40
C ALA A 45 -4.99 -12.91 -29.43
N ARG A 46 -4.28 -12.23 -30.35
CA ARG A 46 -4.37 -10.77 -30.54
C ARG A 46 -5.77 -10.33 -30.96
N LYS A 47 -6.38 -11.00 -31.93
CA LYS A 47 -7.76 -10.72 -32.37
C LYS A 47 -8.76 -10.91 -31.22
N TRP A 48 -8.63 -12.00 -30.48
CA TRP A 48 -9.49 -12.27 -29.32
C TRP A 48 -9.33 -11.19 -28.24
N TYR A 49 -8.10 -10.79 -27.92
CA TYR A 49 -7.86 -9.76 -26.90
C TYR A 49 -8.43 -8.39 -27.33
N ALA A 50 -8.28 -8.02 -28.61
CA ALA A 50 -8.88 -6.80 -29.14
C ALA A 50 -10.42 -6.83 -29.03
N ALA A 51 -11.05 -7.94 -29.44
CA ALA A 51 -12.50 -8.10 -29.37
C ALA A 51 -13.04 -8.14 -27.92
N ASN A 52 -12.23 -8.60 -26.96
CA ASN A 52 -12.63 -8.77 -25.56
C ASN A 52 -12.05 -7.67 -24.64
N GLN A 53 -11.43 -6.62 -25.19
CA GLN A 53 -10.76 -5.58 -24.40
C GLN A 53 -11.73 -4.90 -23.43
N GLN A 54 -12.95 -4.59 -23.87
CA GLN A 54 -13.97 -3.96 -23.03
C GLN A 54 -14.37 -4.86 -21.87
N GLN A 55 -14.64 -6.15 -22.13
CA GLN A 55 -14.98 -7.11 -21.09
C GLN A 55 -13.80 -7.33 -20.12
N HIS A 56 -12.56 -7.37 -20.62
CA HIS A 56 -11.37 -7.44 -19.78
C HIS A 56 -11.26 -6.23 -18.85
N ARG A 57 -11.40 -5.01 -19.38
CA ARG A 57 -11.40 -3.77 -18.59
C ARG A 57 -12.53 -3.74 -17.56
N ALA A 58 -13.73 -4.17 -17.94
CA ALA A 58 -14.87 -4.26 -17.02
C ALA A 58 -14.61 -5.26 -15.89
N ASN A 59 -14.04 -6.43 -16.21
CA ASN A 59 -13.66 -7.44 -15.22
C ASN A 59 -12.57 -6.94 -14.26
N VAL A 60 -11.54 -6.25 -14.78
CA VAL A 60 -10.49 -5.63 -13.97
C VAL A 60 -11.10 -4.57 -13.05
N ARG A 61 -11.91 -3.64 -13.58
CA ARG A 61 -12.60 -2.62 -12.78
C ARG A 61 -13.45 -3.23 -11.67
N ARG A 62 -14.26 -4.25 -11.98
CA ARG A 62 -15.10 -4.94 -11.00
C ARG A 62 -14.26 -5.53 -9.87
N ARG A 63 -13.17 -6.22 -10.20
CA ARG A 63 -12.25 -6.80 -9.22
C ARG A 63 -11.60 -5.72 -8.37
N THR A 64 -11.07 -4.67 -8.99
CA THR A 64 -10.45 -3.53 -8.28
C THR A 64 -11.41 -2.87 -7.30
N VAL A 65 -12.68 -2.65 -7.68
CA VAL A 65 -13.68 -2.08 -6.77
C VAL A 65 -13.94 -3.00 -5.58
N ALA A 66 -14.15 -4.30 -5.82
CA ALA A 66 -14.38 -5.27 -4.76
C ALA A 66 -13.17 -5.38 -3.82
N THR A 67 -11.95 -5.46 -4.35
CA THR A 67 -10.71 -5.51 -3.57
C THR A 67 -10.54 -4.26 -2.71
N ARG A 68 -10.77 -3.06 -3.26
CA ARG A 68 -10.67 -1.82 -2.48
C ARG A 68 -11.72 -1.72 -1.39
N ALA A 69 -12.94 -2.20 -1.63
CA ALA A 69 -13.98 -2.24 -0.60
C ALA A 69 -13.57 -3.15 0.57
N GLU A 70 -13.03 -4.33 0.27
CA GLU A 70 -12.51 -5.25 1.27
C GLU A 70 -11.33 -4.66 2.05
N TYR A 71 -10.39 -3.98 1.38
CA TYR A 71 -9.26 -3.34 2.06
C TYR A 71 -9.72 -2.21 2.98
N LYS A 72 -10.67 -1.38 2.52
CA LYS A 72 -11.27 -0.34 3.36
C LYS A 72 -11.95 -0.91 4.60
N ARG A 73 -12.65 -2.04 4.47
CA ARG A 73 -13.28 -2.73 5.60
C ARG A 73 -12.24 -3.15 6.64
N ARG A 74 -11.19 -3.85 6.23
CA ARG A 74 -10.11 -4.32 7.12
C ARG A 74 -9.36 -3.17 7.78
N ILE A 75 -9.06 -2.11 7.02
CA ILE A 75 -8.39 -0.92 7.56
C ILE A 75 -9.30 -0.20 8.56
N GLY A 76 -10.59 -0.05 8.26
CA GLY A 76 -11.55 0.54 9.18
C GLY A 76 -11.70 -0.27 10.47
N GLU A 77 -11.70 -1.61 10.37
CA GLU A 77 -11.66 -2.50 11.53
C GLU A 77 -10.41 -2.30 12.39
N HIS A 78 -9.24 -2.19 11.75
CA HIS A 78 -7.98 -1.92 12.44
C HIS A 78 -8.00 -0.55 13.13
N LEU A 79 -8.32 0.54 12.42
CA LEU A 79 -8.33 1.90 13.00
C LEU A 79 -9.34 2.04 14.15
N ARG A 80 -10.49 1.36 14.07
CA ARG A 80 -11.49 1.36 15.16
C ARG A 80 -10.99 0.67 16.43
N ALA A 81 -10.11 -0.32 16.30
CA ALA A 81 -9.53 -1.04 17.43
C ALA A 81 -8.29 -0.35 18.02
N HIS A 82 -7.71 0.61 17.30
CA HIS A 82 -6.45 1.26 17.66
C HIS A 82 -6.63 2.78 17.66
N PRO A 83 -7.07 3.38 18.79
CA PRO A 83 -7.11 4.83 18.92
C PRO A 83 -5.71 5.44 18.84
N CYS A 84 -5.63 6.77 18.68
CA CYS A 84 -4.39 7.52 18.65
C CYS A 84 -3.51 7.20 19.86
N VAL A 85 -2.29 6.73 19.63
CA VAL A 85 -1.35 6.35 20.70
C VAL A 85 -0.95 7.52 21.60
N ASP A 86 -1.04 8.76 21.13
CA ASP A 86 -0.59 9.94 21.88
C ASP A 86 -1.72 10.62 22.68
N CYS A 87 -2.96 10.60 22.19
CA CYS A 87 -4.07 11.36 22.79
C CYS A 87 -5.39 10.60 22.94
N GLY A 88 -5.46 9.33 22.52
CA GLY A 88 -6.66 8.49 22.67
C GLY A 88 -7.82 8.81 21.73
N GLU A 89 -7.66 9.74 20.78
CA GLU A 89 -8.66 10.01 19.73
C GLU A 89 -9.04 8.71 19.01
N SER A 90 -10.33 8.51 18.78
CA SER A 90 -10.89 7.27 18.21
C SER A 90 -11.73 7.51 16.95
N ASP A 91 -11.96 8.77 16.57
CA ASP A 91 -12.62 9.10 15.32
C ASP A 91 -11.74 8.71 14.13
N ILE A 92 -12.13 7.61 13.47
CA ILE A 92 -11.43 7.03 12.32
C ILE A 92 -11.18 8.03 11.18
N ARG A 93 -11.93 9.14 11.11
CA ARG A 93 -11.78 10.16 10.06
C ARG A 93 -10.49 10.97 10.22
N VAL A 94 -9.93 11.01 11.43
CA VAL A 94 -8.72 11.77 11.74
C VAL A 94 -7.53 10.89 12.09
N LEU A 95 -7.69 9.56 12.06
CA LEU A 95 -6.61 8.60 12.33
C LEU A 95 -5.82 8.28 11.07
N ASP A 96 -4.49 8.28 11.20
CA ASP A 96 -3.52 7.96 10.19
C ASP A 96 -2.54 6.89 10.70
N PHE A 97 -1.91 6.17 9.76
CA PHE A 97 -0.78 5.29 10.05
C PHE A 97 0.51 6.11 10.04
N ASP A 98 1.11 6.31 11.21
CA ASP A 98 2.42 6.96 11.35
C ASP A 98 3.51 5.90 11.54
N HIS A 99 4.50 5.90 10.66
CA HIS A 99 5.62 4.97 10.71
C HIS A 99 6.44 5.13 12.00
N ASP A 100 6.78 4.00 12.61
CA ASP A 100 7.64 3.99 13.79
C ASP A 100 9.09 4.31 13.42
N VAL A 101 9.79 4.96 14.35
CA VAL A 101 11.18 5.40 14.14
C VAL A 101 12.08 4.18 13.94
N GLY A 102 12.93 4.22 12.91
CA GLY A 102 13.84 3.12 12.58
C GLY A 102 13.23 2.01 11.72
N THR A 103 12.00 2.19 11.23
CA THR A 103 11.41 1.26 10.26
C THR A 103 11.70 1.70 8.82
N ASP A 104 12.15 0.77 7.98
CA ASP A 104 12.36 1.02 6.55
C ASP A 104 11.00 1.13 5.83
N LYS A 105 10.63 2.37 5.47
CA LYS A 105 9.45 2.65 4.65
C LYS A 105 9.70 2.21 3.22
N ARG A 106 9.03 1.13 2.79
CA ARG A 106 9.02 0.74 1.36
C ARG A 106 7.91 1.43 0.59
N SER A 107 6.79 1.76 1.24
CA SER A 107 5.63 2.43 0.63
C SER A 107 4.67 2.95 1.69
N ASP A 108 3.81 3.89 1.32
CA ASP A 108 2.72 4.35 2.19
C ASP A 108 1.53 3.36 2.18
N VAL A 109 0.89 3.09 3.34
CA VAL A 109 -0.25 2.17 3.43
C VAL A 109 -1.37 2.60 2.48
N ALA A 110 -1.67 3.91 2.39
CA ALA A 110 -2.70 4.41 1.49
C ALA A 110 -2.32 4.19 0.01
N ALA A 111 -1.05 4.33 -0.33
CA ALA A 111 -0.54 4.05 -1.68
C ALA A 111 -0.67 2.57 -2.06
N LEU A 112 -0.33 1.65 -1.14
CA LEU A 112 -0.46 0.21 -1.36
C LEU A 112 -1.92 -0.21 -1.60
N VAL A 113 -2.85 0.38 -0.83
CA VAL A 113 -4.29 0.16 -0.99
C VAL A 113 -4.79 0.72 -2.33
N ALA A 114 -4.37 1.93 -2.71
CA ALA A 114 -4.74 2.54 -3.97
C ALA A 114 -4.27 1.69 -5.16
N ALA A 115 -3.05 1.15 -5.09
CA ALA A 115 -2.47 0.27 -6.09
C ALA A 115 -3.07 -1.15 -6.12
N CYS A 116 -3.94 -1.51 -5.17
CA CYS A 116 -4.43 -2.88 -4.97
C CYS A 116 -3.27 -3.89 -4.80
N GLY A 117 -2.28 -3.52 -3.99
CA GLY A 117 -1.20 -4.41 -3.58
C GLY A 117 -1.71 -5.68 -2.89
N ARG A 118 -0.83 -6.65 -2.66
CA ARG A 118 -1.22 -7.87 -1.94
C ARG A 118 -1.54 -7.52 -0.49
N TRP A 119 -2.59 -8.11 0.06
CA TRP A 119 -2.98 -7.83 1.46
C TRP A 119 -1.84 -8.09 2.44
N SER A 120 -1.07 -9.16 2.24
CA SER A 120 0.11 -9.49 3.06
C SER A 120 1.13 -8.35 3.11
N ASP A 121 1.33 -7.65 1.99
CA ASP A 121 2.30 -6.55 1.90
C ASP A 121 1.76 -5.30 2.62
N ILE A 122 0.44 -5.06 2.52
CA ILE A 122 -0.25 -3.98 3.24
C ILE A 122 -0.22 -4.23 4.75
N GLU A 123 -0.53 -5.45 5.17
CA GLU A 123 -0.52 -5.87 6.58
C GLU A 123 0.87 -5.78 7.19
N ALA A 124 1.90 -6.21 6.45
CA ALA A 124 3.29 -6.05 6.86
C ALA A 124 3.71 -4.58 6.97
N GLU A 125 3.13 -3.67 6.18
CA GLU A 125 3.39 -2.24 6.30
C GLU A 125 2.64 -1.62 7.47
N ILE A 126 1.37 -1.99 7.69
CA ILE A 126 0.57 -1.57 8.86
C ILE A 126 1.27 -1.96 10.16
N ALA A 127 1.88 -3.16 10.22
CA ALA A 127 2.59 -3.63 11.40
C ALA A 127 3.82 -2.78 11.80
N LYS A 128 4.28 -1.88 10.93
CA LYS A 128 5.39 -0.93 11.19
C LYS A 128 4.90 0.46 11.59
N CYS A 129 3.58 0.65 11.67
CA CYS A 129 2.96 1.93 11.93
C CYS A 129 2.24 1.91 13.28
N SER A 130 2.39 2.99 14.02
CA SER A 130 1.48 3.35 15.10
C SER A 130 0.28 4.09 14.53
N VAL A 131 -0.92 3.88 15.10
CA VAL A 131 -2.08 4.71 14.76
C VAL A 131 -2.03 6.02 15.53
N ARG A 132 -2.01 7.15 14.83
CA ARG A 132 -1.98 8.51 15.41
C ARG A 132 -3.03 9.38 14.74
N CYS A 133 -3.60 10.34 15.47
CA CYS A 133 -4.46 11.33 14.85
C CYS A 133 -3.63 12.36 14.07
N ALA A 134 -4.21 12.98 13.03
CA ALA A 134 -3.55 13.92 12.15
C ALA A 134 -2.85 15.08 12.90
N ASN A 135 -3.41 15.52 14.03
CA ASN A 135 -2.83 16.58 14.86
C ASN A 135 -1.58 16.09 15.61
N CYS A 136 -1.65 14.94 16.27
CA CYS A 136 -0.52 14.35 16.98
C CYS A 136 0.58 13.95 16.00
N HIS A 137 0.22 13.34 14.87
CA HIS A 137 1.15 13.02 13.80
C HIS A 137 1.90 14.26 13.29
N ARG A 138 1.22 15.39 13.07
CA ARG A 138 1.86 16.65 12.67
C ARG A 138 2.79 17.22 13.75
N ARG A 139 2.41 17.13 15.02
CA ARG A 139 3.24 17.55 16.16
C ARG A 139 4.51 16.71 16.28
N VAL A 140 4.38 15.39 16.23
CA VAL A 140 5.48 14.43 16.28
C VAL A 140 6.40 14.61 15.07
N THR A 141 5.86 14.86 13.88
CA THR A 141 6.68 15.17 12.69
C THR A 141 7.49 16.46 12.87
N SER A 142 6.85 17.53 13.32
CA SER A 142 7.51 18.82 13.60
C SER A 142 8.58 18.70 14.69
N GLU A 143 8.32 17.89 15.72
CA GLU A 143 9.27 17.56 16.78
C GLU A 143 10.45 16.73 16.28
N ARG A 144 10.22 15.64 15.54
CA ARG A 144 11.30 14.83 14.94
C ARG A 144 12.19 15.66 14.01
N ALA A 145 11.60 16.60 13.28
CA ALA A 145 12.31 17.50 12.38
C ALA A 145 13.02 18.66 13.11
N GLN A 146 12.74 18.89 14.40
CA GLN A 146 13.21 20.06 15.17
C GLN A 146 13.01 21.36 14.37
N ASP A 147 11.81 21.54 13.81
CA ASP A 147 11.53 22.70 12.97
C ASP A 147 11.28 23.98 13.79
N TRP A 148 11.22 25.12 13.11
CA TRP A 148 11.01 26.42 13.76
C TRP A 148 9.69 26.48 14.55
N ARG A 149 8.66 25.72 14.15
CA ARG A 149 7.37 25.67 14.86
C ARG A 149 7.51 24.93 16.18
N HIS A 150 8.23 23.81 16.18
CA HIS A 150 8.53 23.07 17.40
C HIS A 150 9.29 23.95 18.40
N HIS A 151 10.35 24.62 17.94
CA HIS A 151 11.15 25.50 18.78
C HIS A 151 10.34 26.69 19.32
N LEU A 152 9.59 27.39 18.47
CA LEU A 152 8.75 28.51 18.91
C LEU A 152 7.70 28.06 19.94
N ALA A 153 7.04 26.91 19.71
CA ALA A 153 6.08 26.37 20.65
C ALA A 153 6.72 25.94 21.98
N ALA A 154 7.96 25.46 21.97
CA ALA A 154 8.72 25.17 23.19
C ALA A 154 9.02 26.46 23.98
N SER A 155 9.53 27.50 23.31
CA SER A 155 9.83 28.80 23.95
C SER A 155 8.58 29.44 24.57
N LEU A 156 7.47 29.50 23.81
CA LEU A 156 6.21 30.07 24.32
C LEU A 156 5.67 29.31 25.55
N ARG A 157 5.85 27.99 25.62
CA ARG A 157 5.46 27.19 26.79
C ARG A 157 6.34 27.48 28.00
N GLN A 158 7.64 27.69 27.80
CA GLN A 158 8.57 28.08 28.86
C GLN A 158 8.24 29.47 29.42
N GLU A 159 8.00 30.44 28.53
CA GLU A 159 7.59 31.80 28.90
C GLU A 159 6.27 31.81 29.70
N ALA A 160 5.26 31.07 29.24
CA ALA A 160 3.99 30.97 29.93
C ALA A 160 4.13 30.32 31.32
N SER A 161 4.96 29.29 31.44
CA SER A 161 5.24 28.61 32.72
C SER A 161 5.97 29.52 33.69
N ALA A 162 6.96 30.28 33.21
CA ALA A 162 7.68 31.27 34.01
C ALA A 162 6.73 32.37 34.53
N LEU A 163 5.85 32.88 33.67
CA LEU A 163 4.86 33.89 34.04
C LEU A 163 3.85 33.36 35.07
N ALA A 164 3.39 32.11 34.91
CA ALA A 164 2.51 31.47 35.87
C ALA A 164 3.18 31.29 37.23
N GLY A 165 4.46 30.89 37.26
CA GLY A 165 5.25 30.76 38.49
C GLY A 165 5.45 32.09 39.21
N GLN A 166 5.75 33.17 38.48
CA GLN A 166 5.87 34.52 39.04
C GLN A 166 4.55 35.00 39.66
N ARG A 167 3.42 34.75 38.99
CA ARG A 167 2.09 35.07 39.51
C ARG A 167 1.76 34.31 40.80
N LEU A 168 2.10 33.02 40.86
CA LEU A 168 1.86 32.22 42.05
C LEU A 168 2.71 32.69 43.24
N ALA A 169 3.98 33.01 43.01
CA ALA A 169 4.87 33.56 44.04
C ALA A 169 4.38 34.91 44.60
N ALA A 170 3.80 35.76 43.74
CA ALA A 170 3.22 37.03 44.16
C ALA A 170 1.95 36.86 45.02
N VAL A 171 1.21 35.75 44.88
CA VAL A 171 -0.01 35.47 45.64
C VAL A 171 0.28 34.80 46.99
N LEU A 172 1.26 33.89 47.04
CA LEU A 172 1.56 33.12 48.26
C LEU A 172 2.42 33.88 49.29
N GLY A 173 3.04 35.00 48.90
CA GLY A 173 3.96 35.74 49.77
C GLY A 173 5.24 34.95 50.09
N PRO A 174 6.27 35.59 50.65
CA PRO A 174 7.48 34.88 51.06
C PRO A 174 7.14 33.88 52.19
N PRO A 175 7.75 32.68 52.20
CA PRO A 175 7.54 31.72 53.28
C PRO A 175 7.97 32.35 54.61
N VAL A 176 7.10 32.20 55.61
CA VAL A 176 7.26 32.72 56.98
C VAL A 176 8.34 31.98 57.74
#